data_AF-A0A8J7C7C8-F1
#
_entry.id   AF-A0A8J7C7C8-F1
#
_cell.length_a   1.000
_cell.length_b   1.000
_cell.length_c   1.000
_cell.angle_alpha   90.00
_cell.angle_beta   90.00
_cell.angle_gamma   90.00
#
_symmetry.space_group_name_H-M   'P 1'
#
loop_
_entity.id
_entity.type
_entity.pdbx_description
1 polymer ?
#
loop_
_entity_poly.entity_id
_entity_poly.type
_entity_poly.pdbx_seq_one_letter_code
_entity_poly.pdbx_strand_id
1 'polypeptide(L)' 'MKQHGYNFRQAGENVASGYSSAQDVMRGWMNSTGHRANILNPNYREIGIGYARGNQPYWTQTFGA' A
#
# COMPACT_ATOMS: atom_id res chain seq x y z
N MET A 1 8.62 6.57 -6.37
CA MET A 1 8.51 5.66 -7.53
C MET A 1 9.35 6.11 -8.73
N LYS A 2 9.02 7.19 -9.46
CA LYS A 2 9.81 7.65 -10.63
C LYS A 2 11.28 7.96 -10.31
N GLN A 3 11.52 8.60 -9.17
CA GLN A 3 12.87 8.92 -8.69
C GLN A 3 13.74 7.67 -8.45
N HIS A 4 13.13 6.49 -8.29
CA HIS A 4 13.82 5.22 -8.09
C HIS A 4 13.87 4.38 -9.38
N GLY A 5 13.66 5.00 -10.54
CA GLY A 5 13.75 4.33 -11.85
C GLY A 5 12.53 3.48 -12.22
N TYR A 6 11.48 3.45 -11.40
CA TYR A 6 10.26 2.72 -11.72
C TYR A 6 9.40 3.53 -12.69
N ASN A 7 9.21 2.99 -13.89
CA ASN A 7 8.53 3.64 -15.00
C ASN A 7 7.10 3.11 -15.12
N PHE A 8 6.14 3.88 -14.61
CA PHE A 8 4.72 3.49 -14.53
C PHE A 8 3.84 4.47 -15.29
N ARG A 9 2.70 3.97 -15.77
CA ARG A 9 1.60 4.71 -16.38
C ARG A 9 0.47 4.97 -15.37
N GLN A 10 0.30 4.10 -14.38
CA GLN A 10 -0.63 4.28 -13.27
C GLN A 10 0.05 3.92 -11.96
N ALA A 11 -0.30 4.61 -10.87
CA ALA A 11 0.20 4.29 -9.54
C ALA A 11 -0.84 4.62 -8.46
N GLY A 12 -0.77 3.87 -7.36
CA GLY A 12 -1.57 4.08 -6.15
C GLY A 12 -0.76 3.76 -4.90
N GLU A 13 -1.18 4.30 -3.76
CA GLU A 13 -0.55 4.03 -2.47
C GLU A 13 -1.60 3.94 -1.36
N ASN A 14 -1.44 2.95 -0.50
CA ASN A 14 -2.05 2.91 0.82
C ASN A 14 -0.94 3.07 1.87
N VAL A 15 -1.21 3.87 2.91
CA VAL A 15 -0.33 4.05 4.06
C VAL A 15 -1.13 3.85 5.34
N ALA A 16 -0.53 3.21 6.32
CA ALA A 16 -1.13 3.04 7.64
C ALA A 16 -0.05 3.02 8.72
N SER A 17 -0.43 3.36 9.95
CA SER A 17 0.48 3.37 11.10
C SER A 17 -0.17 2.71 12.31
N GLY A 18 0.64 2.17 13.22
CA GLY A 18 0.18 1.62 14.51
C GLY A 18 -0.35 0.18 14.45
N TYR A 19 -0.43 -0.44 13.26
CA TYR A 19 -0.82 -1.84 13.13
C TYR A 19 0.37 -2.77 13.44
N SER A 20 0.15 -3.74 14.34
CA SER A 20 1.16 -4.69 14.81
C SER A 20 1.38 -5.87 13.86
N SER A 21 0.47 -6.12 12.92
CA SER A 21 0.53 -7.25 12.01
C SER A 21 0.08 -6.90 10.59
N ALA A 22 0.54 -7.70 9.61
CA ALA A 22 0.12 -7.60 8.22
C ALA A 22 -1.40 -7.86 8.05
N GLN A 23 -1.95 -8.79 8.84
CA GLN A 23 -3.37 -9.13 8.83
C GLN A 23 -4.22 -7.95 9.32
N ASP A 24 -3.79 -7.26 10.37
CA ASP A 24 -4.56 -6.15 10.94
C ASP A 24 -4.54 -4.93 10.02
N VAL A 25 -3.39 -4.60 9.42
CA VAL A 25 -3.32 -3.50 8.46
C VAL A 25 -4.13 -3.80 7.20
N MET A 26 -4.10 -5.04 6.71
CA MET A 26 -4.89 -5.44 5.55
C MET A 26 -6.40 -5.33 5.84
N ARG A 27 -6.84 -5.73 7.03
CA ARG A 27 -8.22 -5.55 7.48
C ARG A 27 -8.59 -4.06 7.54
N GLY A 28 -7.69 -3.22 8.06
CA GLY A 28 -7.86 -1.76 8.09
C GLY A 28 -8.05 -1.16 6.70
N TRP A 29 -7.18 -1.51 5.74
CA TRP A 29 -7.31 -1.04 4.36
C TRP A 29 -8.58 -1.55 3.68
N MET A 30 -8.95 -2.82 3.86
CA MET A 30 -10.17 -3.38 3.25
C MET A 30 -11.48 -2.78 3.78
N ASN A 31 -11.46 -2.22 4.99
CA ASN A 31 -12.59 -1.54 5.61
C ASN A 31 -12.68 -0.05 5.26
N SER A 32 -11.68 0.49 4.55
CA SER A 32 -11.66 1.88 4.10
C SER A 32 -11.93 1.94 2.60
N THR A 33 -12.99 2.64 2.18
CA THR A 33 -13.41 2.70 0.77
C THR A 33 -12.27 3.12 -0.17
N GLY A 34 -11.49 4.15 0.20
CA GLY A 34 -10.37 4.63 -0.62
C GLY A 34 -9.24 3.61 -0.73
N HIS A 35 -8.79 3.05 0.39
CA HIS A 35 -7.72 2.06 0.38
C HIS A 35 -8.12 0.76 -0.31
N ARG A 36 -9.36 0.31 -0.08
CA ARG A 36 -9.96 -0.85 -0.75
C ARG A 36 -10.04 -0.64 -2.26
N ALA A 37 -10.39 0.56 -2.73
CA ALA A 37 -10.44 0.86 -4.15
C ALA A 37 -9.06 0.70 -4.81
N ASN A 38 -7.97 1.08 -4.14
CA ASN A 38 -6.62 0.83 -4.63
C ASN A 38 -6.31 -0.68 -4.71
N ILE A 39 -6.63 -1.44 -3.65
CA ILE A 39 -6.38 -2.89 -3.58
C ILE A 39 -7.12 -3.66 -4.69
N LEU A 40 -8.36 -3.28 -4.97
CA LEU A 40 -9.22 -3.97 -5.93
C LEU A 40 -9.13 -3.41 -7.36
N ASN A 41 -8.28 -2.41 -7.60
CA ASN A 41 -8.18 -1.79 -8.92
C ASN A 41 -7.54 -2.77 -9.92
N PRO A 42 -8.30 -3.26 -10.93
CA PRO A 42 -7.81 -4.25 -11.88
C PRO A 42 -6.85 -3.65 -12.92
N ASN A 43 -6.49 -2.37 -12.85
CA ASN A 43 -5.51 -1.74 -13.73
C ASN A 43 -4.08 -1.84 -13.20
N TYR A 44 -3.89 -2.09 -11.90
CA TYR A 44 -2.57 -2.33 -11.35
C TYR A 44 -2.07 -3.74 -11.69
N ARG A 45 -0.77 -3.87 -11.93
CA ARG A 45 -0.10 -5.12 -12.32
C ARG A 45 0.99 -5.52 -11.33
N GLU A 46 1.51 -4.54 -10.60
CA GLU A 46 2.66 -4.69 -9.72
C GLU A 46 2.32 -4.13 -8.34
N ILE A 47 2.88 -4.75 -7.31
CA ILE A 47 2.72 -4.37 -5.91
C ILE A 47 4.07 -4.37 -5.19
N GLY A 48 4.31 -3.33 -4.40
CA GLY A 48 5.39 -3.25 -3.42
C GLY A 48 4.80 -3.09 -2.02
N ILE A 49 5.41 -3.75 -1.03
CA ILE A 49 4.99 -3.68 0.37
C ILE A 49 6.18 -3.26 1.21
N GLY A 50 6.00 -2.21 2.01
CA GLY A 50 7.00 -1.70 2.94
C GLY A 50 6.51 -1.81 4.38
N TYR A 51 7.42 -2.19 5.28
CA TYR A 51 7.20 -2.18 6.71
C TYR A 51 8.38 -1.52 7.42
N ALA A 52 8.11 -0.41 8.12
CA ALA A 52 9.08 0.27 8.95
C ALA A 52 8.75 0.02 10.43
N ARG A 53 9.72 -0.60 11.14
CA ARG A 53 9.61 -0.86 12.59
C ARG A 53 9.87 0.41 13.39
N GLY A 54 9.17 0.56 14.50
CA GLY A 54 9.35 1.65 15.47
C GLY A 54 8.30 1.57 16.57
N ASN A 55 8.31 2.52 17.52
CA ASN A 55 7.26 2.63 18.55
C ASN A 55 5.87 2.75 17.94
N GLN A 56 5.79 3.40 16.78
CA GLN A 56 4.62 3.41 15.92
C GLN A 56 5.04 2.82 14.57
N PRO A 57 4.72 1.54 14.28
CA PRO A 57 5.07 0.93 13.01
C PRO A 57 4.35 1.61 11.84
N TYR A 58 5.00 1.65 10.69
CA TYR A 58 4.39 2.12 9.44
C TYR A 58 4.35 1.01 8.40
N TRP A 59 3.24 0.97 7.65
CA TRP A 59 3.00 0.08 6.54
C TRP A 59 2.70 0.89 5.30
N THR A 60 3.31 0.50 4.19
CA THR A 60 2.98 1.03 2.87
C THR A 60 2.65 -0.10 1.92
N GLN A 61 1.71 0.16 1.03
CA GLN A 61 1.36 -0.70 -0.08
C GLN A 61 1.28 0.16 -1.33
N THR A 62 2.25 -0.03 -2.21
CA THR A 62 2.38 0.72 -3.45
C THR A 62 1.97 -0.13 -4.63
N PHE A 63 1.17 0.42 -5.53
CA PHE A 63 0.69 -0.25 -6.74
C PHE A 63 1.20 0.46 -7.98
N GLY A 64 1.41 -0.29 -9.06
CA GLY A 64 1.77 0.28 -10.36
C GLY A 64 1.41 -0.59 -11.55
N ALA A 65 1.44 0.01 -12.73
CA ALA A 65 1.25 -0.59 -14.06
C ALA A 65 1.76 0.35 -15.16
#